data_AF-A0A5E4NYG0-F1
#
_entry.id   AF-A0A5E4NYG0-F1
#
_cell.length_a   1.000
_cell.length_b   1.000
_cell.length_c   1.000
_cell.angle_alpha   90.00
_cell.angle_beta   90.00
_cell.angle_gamma   90.00
#
_symmetry.space_group_name_H-M   'P 1'
#
loop_
_entity.id
_entity.type
_entity.pdbx_description
1 polymer ?
#
loop_
_entity_poly.entity_id
_entity_poly.type
_entity_poly.pdbx_seq_one_letter_code
_entity_poly.pdbx_strand_id
1 'polypeptide(L)'
;MDDETLETAAERPRLPSAGMPGPSARTIDETAGRDASERNGIFRSLVSDDSDIAGLVAYSIYKQNKLDWLAAFEAAKGRVPTEAELASYIIGEGTPRRIATYRHLAEATLSGNGPEGTGHRTRASLRDSGGLTPPAIAAYAVILLVLLVGFWIALHFMVATH
;
A
#
# COMPACT_ATOMS: atom_id res chain seq x y z
N MET A 1 79.22 -25.01 13.85
CA MET A 1 79.31 -24.73 12.40
C MET A 1 78.11 -25.29 11.69
N ASP A 2 76.97 -24.60 11.58
CA ASP A 2 76.34 -23.41 12.23
C ASP A 2 75.19 -23.07 11.23
N ASP A 3 74.06 -22.45 11.55
CA ASP A 3 73.20 -22.29 12.73
C ASP A 3 71.89 -21.68 12.15
N GLU A 4 70.76 -21.69 12.86
CA GLU A 4 69.55 -20.92 12.48
C GLU A 4 68.93 -21.22 11.08
N THR A 5 67.87 -20.59 10.54
CA THR A 5 66.49 -20.26 11.00
C THR A 5 65.57 -20.40 9.75
N LEU A 6 64.22 -20.43 9.77
CA LEU A 6 63.20 -20.29 10.82
C LEU A 6 61.93 -21.09 10.42
N GLU A 7 61.10 -21.42 11.40
CA GLU A 7 59.66 -21.69 11.25
C GLU A 7 58.95 -20.58 10.45
N THR A 8 58.15 -20.91 9.42
CA THR A 8 57.26 -19.95 8.76
C THR A 8 55.83 -20.49 8.74
N ALA A 9 54.96 -19.75 9.41
CA ALA A 9 53.60 -20.12 9.74
C ALA A 9 52.66 -20.19 8.53
N ALA A 10 51.51 -20.84 8.74
CA ALA A 10 50.45 -20.96 7.75
C ALA A 10 49.75 -19.61 7.46
N GLU A 11 50.16 -18.93 6.40
CA GLU A 11 49.47 -17.77 5.83
C GLU A 11 48.18 -18.22 5.11
N ARG A 12 47.11 -18.49 5.86
CA ARG A 12 45.78 -18.63 5.26
C ARG A 12 45.36 -17.26 4.69
N PRO A 13 44.98 -17.14 3.40
CA PRO A 13 44.46 -15.89 2.88
C PRO A 13 43.19 -15.51 3.66
N ARG A 14 43.26 -14.41 4.41
CA ARG A 14 42.10 -13.84 5.08
C ARG A 14 41.15 -13.34 4.00
N LEU A 15 40.06 -14.08 3.77
CA LEU A 15 38.97 -13.59 2.94
C LEU A 15 38.50 -12.24 3.50
N PRO A 16 38.29 -11.21 2.65
CA PRO A 16 37.73 -9.96 3.11
C PRO A 16 36.37 -10.25 3.73
N SER A 17 36.15 -9.76 4.95
CA SER A 17 34.86 -9.82 5.61
C SER A 17 33.87 -8.98 4.80
N ALA A 18 33.15 -9.65 3.90
CA ALA A 18 32.00 -9.09 3.23
C ALA A 18 30.94 -8.85 4.30
N GLY A 19 30.95 -7.64 4.88
CA GLY A 19 29.93 -7.20 5.80
C GLY A 19 28.59 -7.32 5.10
N MET A 20 27.80 -8.34 5.49
CA MET A 20 26.49 -8.59 4.94
C MET A 20 25.64 -7.34 5.13
N PRO A 21 25.26 -6.60 4.07
CA PRO A 21 24.34 -5.50 4.24
C PRO A 21 23.02 -6.10 4.73
N GLY A 22 22.57 -5.64 5.91
CA GLY A 22 21.41 -6.21 6.58
C GLY A 22 20.16 -6.21 5.69
N PRO A 23 19.24 -7.17 5.89
CA PRO A 23 18.10 -7.37 4.99
C PRO A 23 17.18 -6.15 4.84
N SER A 24 17.23 -5.20 5.78
CA SER A 24 16.40 -3.98 5.81
C SER A 24 16.71 -2.94 4.73
N ALA A 25 17.90 -2.95 4.11
CA ALA A 25 18.28 -1.90 3.15
C ALA A 25 17.84 -2.20 1.71
N ARG A 26 17.77 -3.48 1.31
CA ARG A 26 17.37 -3.86 -0.06
C ARG A 26 15.87 -3.79 -0.27
N THR A 27 15.09 -4.16 0.75
CA THR A 27 13.63 -4.33 0.65
C THR A 27 12.88 -3.07 0.25
N ILE A 28 13.32 -1.88 0.65
CA ILE A 28 12.64 -0.61 0.34
C ILE A 28 12.81 -0.20 -1.13
N ASP A 29 14.04 -0.24 -1.65
CA ASP A 29 14.34 0.12 -3.05
C ASP A 29 13.77 -0.93 -4.02
N GLU A 30 13.93 -2.21 -3.69
CA GLU A 30 13.46 -3.34 -4.50
C GLU A 30 11.93 -3.42 -4.56
N THR A 31 11.22 -3.10 -3.47
CA THR A 31 9.75 -2.99 -3.49
C THR A 31 9.28 -1.77 -4.28
N ALA A 32 9.92 -0.61 -4.11
CA ALA A 32 9.57 0.61 -4.86
C ALA A 32 9.78 0.44 -6.37
N GLY A 33 10.87 -0.23 -6.78
CA GLY A 33 11.15 -0.58 -8.17
C GLY A 33 10.18 -1.61 -8.76
N ARG A 34 9.81 -2.66 -7.98
CA ARG A 34 8.82 -3.66 -8.44
C ARG A 34 7.42 -3.05 -8.59
N ASP A 35 6.98 -2.25 -7.61
CA ASP A 35 5.73 -1.48 -7.73
C ASP A 35 5.79 -0.49 -8.90
N ALA A 36 6.95 0.12 -9.21
CA ALA A 36 7.11 0.97 -10.39
C ALA A 36 6.94 0.19 -11.71
N SER A 37 7.50 -1.02 -11.80
CA SER A 37 7.36 -1.89 -12.97
C SER A 37 5.90 -2.35 -13.16
N GLU A 38 5.23 -2.77 -12.09
CA GLU A 38 3.80 -3.11 -12.09
C GLU A 38 2.90 -1.93 -12.47
N ARG A 39 3.16 -0.75 -11.86
CA ARG A 39 2.53 0.53 -12.22
C ARG A 39 2.74 0.90 -13.68
N ASN A 40 3.68 0.29 -14.39
CA ASN A 40 3.93 0.56 -15.79
C ASN A 40 3.25 -0.45 -16.73
N GLY A 41 3.20 -1.74 -16.35
CA GLY A 41 2.59 -2.79 -17.18
C GLY A 41 1.06 -2.74 -17.19
N ILE A 42 0.43 -3.00 -16.03
CA ILE A 42 -1.03 -3.13 -15.95
C ILE A 42 -1.73 -1.79 -16.15
N PHE A 43 -1.17 -0.70 -15.62
CA PHE A 43 -1.70 0.65 -15.83
C PHE A 43 -1.83 1.01 -17.31
N ARG A 44 -0.77 0.82 -18.11
CA ARG A 44 -0.81 1.10 -19.57
C ARG A 44 -1.79 0.22 -20.34
N SER A 45 -2.17 -0.94 -19.81
CA SER A 45 -3.22 -1.79 -20.40
C SER A 45 -4.64 -1.38 -20.01
N LEU A 46 -4.80 -0.62 -18.91
CA LEU A 46 -6.08 -0.16 -18.39
C LEU A 46 -6.36 1.31 -18.67
N VAL A 47 -5.35 2.16 -18.80
CA VAL A 47 -5.44 3.62 -18.88
C VAL A 47 -4.80 4.09 -20.19
N SER A 48 -5.59 4.76 -21.03
CA SER A 48 -5.16 5.24 -22.34
C SER A 48 -4.39 6.56 -22.24
N ASP A 49 -4.88 7.47 -21.39
CA ASP A 49 -4.35 8.79 -21.12
C ASP A 49 -4.91 9.31 -19.76
N ASP A 50 -4.43 10.46 -19.29
CA ASP A 50 -4.82 11.03 -17.98
C ASP A 50 -6.31 11.45 -17.88
N SER A 51 -7.02 11.55 -19.01
CA SER A 51 -8.46 11.83 -19.07
C SER A 51 -9.33 10.57 -19.16
N ASP A 52 -8.71 9.38 -19.25
CA ASP A 52 -9.38 8.08 -19.28
C ASP A 52 -9.91 7.69 -17.88
N ILE A 53 -10.97 8.37 -17.43
CA ILE A 53 -11.59 8.17 -16.12
C ILE A 53 -12.03 6.71 -15.91
N ALA A 54 -12.59 6.07 -16.95
CA ALA A 54 -12.96 4.66 -16.90
C ALA A 54 -11.73 3.76 -16.71
N GLY A 55 -10.60 4.08 -17.35
CA GLY A 55 -9.33 3.41 -17.14
C GLY A 55 -8.77 3.60 -15.73
N LEU A 56 -8.79 4.84 -15.21
CA LEU A 56 -8.31 5.15 -13.86
C LEU A 56 -9.13 4.43 -12.77
N VAL A 57 -10.45 4.35 -12.95
CA VAL A 57 -11.34 3.55 -12.08
C VAL A 57 -11.07 2.05 -12.26
N ALA A 58 -10.86 1.56 -13.48
CA ALA A 58 -10.52 0.15 -13.72
C ALA A 58 -9.19 -0.25 -13.04
N TYR A 59 -8.21 0.67 -13.03
CA TYR A 59 -6.95 0.49 -12.31
C TYR A 59 -7.10 0.49 -10.79
N SER A 60 -8.00 1.31 -10.22
CA SER A 60 -8.27 1.26 -8.77
C SER A 60 -8.93 -0.06 -8.36
N ILE A 61 -9.86 -0.59 -9.15
CA ILE A 61 -10.49 -1.91 -8.96
C ILE A 61 -9.43 -3.03 -9.05
N TYR A 62 -8.51 -2.97 -10.03
CA TYR A 62 -7.38 -3.90 -10.09
C TYR A 62 -6.51 -3.86 -8.81
N LYS A 63 -6.21 -2.66 -8.28
CA LYS A 63 -5.42 -2.52 -7.05
C LYS A 63 -6.15 -3.07 -5.82
N GLN A 64 -7.48 -2.95 -5.75
CA GLN A 64 -8.30 -3.61 -4.72
C GLN A 64 -8.22 -5.14 -4.83
N ASN A 65 -8.45 -5.72 -6.02
CA ASN A 65 -8.31 -7.16 -6.28
C ASN A 65 -6.89 -7.69 -5.93
N LYS A 66 -5.83 -6.89 -6.12
CA LYS A 66 -4.47 -7.24 -5.68
C LYS A 66 -4.37 -7.32 -4.15
N LEU A 67 -4.96 -6.38 -3.41
CA LEU A 67 -4.96 -6.41 -1.94
C LEU A 67 -5.74 -7.62 -1.41
N ASP A 68 -6.90 -7.91 -1.99
CA ASP A 68 -7.71 -9.09 -1.64
C ASP A 68 -6.94 -10.40 -1.91
N TRP A 69 -6.26 -10.49 -3.05
CA TRP A 69 -5.41 -11.63 -3.39
C TRP A 69 -4.23 -11.77 -2.41
N LEU A 70 -3.56 -10.68 -2.03
CA LEU A 70 -2.47 -10.70 -1.05
C LEU A 70 -2.95 -11.22 0.31
N ALA A 71 -4.07 -10.70 0.82
CA ALA A 71 -4.66 -11.13 2.08
C ALA A 71 -5.11 -12.60 2.04
N ALA A 72 -5.76 -13.03 0.95
CA ALA A 72 -6.17 -14.42 0.77
C ALA A 72 -4.96 -15.37 0.65
N PHE A 73 -3.89 -14.95 -0.02
CA PHE A 73 -2.64 -15.71 -0.14
C PHE A 73 -1.98 -15.89 1.23
N GLU A 74 -1.85 -14.81 2.00
CA GLU A 74 -1.23 -14.84 3.32
C GLU A 74 -2.03 -15.73 4.28
N ALA A 75 -3.36 -15.60 4.31
CA ALA A 75 -4.24 -16.46 5.09
C ALA A 75 -4.13 -17.94 4.70
N ALA A 76 -3.93 -18.26 3.41
CA ALA A 76 -3.84 -19.63 2.91
C ALA A 76 -2.44 -20.26 3.05
N LYS A 77 -1.38 -19.46 3.18
CA LYS A 77 0.02 -19.92 3.18
C LYS A 77 0.80 -19.60 4.45
N GLY A 78 0.28 -18.75 5.34
CA GLY A 78 0.99 -18.28 6.54
C GLY A 78 2.22 -17.42 6.23
N ARG A 79 2.30 -16.85 5.02
CA ARG A 79 3.40 -15.99 4.56
C ARG A 79 2.95 -15.10 3.40
N VAL A 80 3.68 -14.00 3.19
CA VAL A 80 3.59 -13.21 1.96
C VAL A 80 4.00 -14.03 0.71
N PRO A 81 3.48 -13.70 -0.48
CA PRO A 81 3.91 -14.33 -1.72
C PRO A 81 5.35 -13.95 -2.10
N THR A 82 6.03 -14.89 -2.77
CA THR A 82 7.33 -14.66 -3.40
C THR A 82 7.20 -13.85 -4.69
N GLU A 83 8.31 -13.31 -5.20
CA GLU A 83 8.31 -12.58 -6.48
C GLU A 83 7.78 -13.41 -7.65
N ALA A 84 8.11 -14.71 -7.73
CA ALA A 84 7.61 -15.57 -8.80
C ALA A 84 6.09 -15.81 -8.72
N GLU A 85 5.54 -15.93 -7.51
CA GLU A 85 4.09 -16.07 -7.27
C GLU A 85 3.36 -14.76 -7.61
N LEU A 86 3.93 -13.62 -7.21
CA LEU A 86 3.42 -12.28 -7.55
C LEU A 86 3.48 -12.02 -9.06
N ALA A 87 4.59 -12.33 -9.72
CA ALA A 87 4.73 -12.25 -11.18
C ALA A 87 3.69 -13.12 -11.91
N SER A 88 3.46 -14.34 -11.43
CA SER A 88 2.42 -15.24 -11.97
C SER A 88 1.02 -14.65 -11.84
N TYR A 89 0.71 -14.01 -10.70
CA TYR A 89 -0.54 -13.28 -10.50
C TYR A 89 -0.68 -12.11 -11.50
N ILE A 90 0.35 -11.26 -11.64
CA ILE A 90 0.34 -10.11 -12.57
C ILE A 90 0.14 -10.57 -14.02
N ILE A 91 0.79 -11.66 -14.45
CA ILE A 91 0.60 -12.25 -15.78
C ILE A 91 -0.85 -12.70 -15.99
N GLY A 92 -1.48 -13.30 -14.97
CA GLY A 92 -2.89 -13.69 -15.03
C GLY A 92 -3.84 -12.49 -15.13
N GLU A 93 -3.57 -11.43 -14.37
CA GLU A 93 -4.36 -10.19 -14.38
C GLU A 93 -4.16 -9.34 -15.64
N GLY A 94 -2.99 -9.40 -16.27
CA GLY A 94 -2.68 -8.72 -17.52
C GLY A 94 -3.33 -9.33 -18.78
N THR A 95 -4.08 -10.42 -18.64
CA THR A 95 -4.74 -11.06 -19.80
C THR A 95 -5.86 -10.17 -20.37
N PRO A 96 -6.07 -10.12 -21.71
CA PRO A 96 -7.07 -9.26 -22.34
C PRO A 96 -8.48 -9.41 -21.74
N ARG A 97 -8.85 -10.63 -21.33
CA ARG A 97 -10.12 -10.92 -20.66
C ARG A 97 -10.24 -10.24 -19.29
N ARG A 98 -9.19 -10.23 -18.47
CA ARG A 98 -9.18 -9.58 -17.15
C ARG A 98 -9.17 -8.06 -17.29
N ILE A 99 -8.35 -7.52 -18.20
CA ILE A 99 -8.35 -6.10 -18.57
C ILE A 99 -9.76 -5.64 -18.99
N ALA A 100 -10.41 -6.34 -19.91
CA ALA A 100 -11.79 -6.04 -20.32
C ALA A 100 -12.81 -6.15 -19.16
N THR A 101 -12.61 -7.09 -18.23
CA THR A 101 -13.46 -7.23 -17.03
C THR A 101 -13.35 -5.99 -16.13
N TYR A 102 -12.13 -5.51 -15.85
CA TYR A 102 -11.94 -4.31 -15.03
C TYR A 102 -12.53 -3.06 -15.69
N ARG A 103 -12.34 -2.89 -17.01
CA ARG A 103 -12.93 -1.78 -17.76
C ARG A 103 -14.47 -1.83 -17.77
N HIS A 104 -15.06 -3.02 -17.89
CA HIS A 104 -16.51 -3.18 -17.81
C HIS A 104 -17.07 -2.84 -16.41
N LEU A 105 -16.41 -3.29 -15.34
CA LEU A 105 -16.79 -2.95 -13.96
C LEU A 105 -16.66 -1.45 -13.66
N ALA A 106 -15.62 -0.79 -14.20
CA ALA A 106 -15.44 0.65 -14.08
C ALA A 106 -16.54 1.42 -14.79
N GLU A 107 -16.87 1.05 -16.04
CA GLU A 107 -17.96 1.66 -16.81
C GLU A 107 -19.33 1.47 -16.12
N ALA A 108 -19.60 0.27 -15.60
CA ALA A 108 -20.79 0.01 -14.80
C ALA A 108 -20.84 0.93 -13.56
N THR A 109 -19.73 1.07 -12.84
CA THR A 109 -19.62 1.95 -11.66
C THR A 109 -19.86 3.43 -12.02
N LEU A 110 -19.28 3.92 -13.11
CA LEU A 110 -19.44 5.30 -13.58
C LEU A 110 -20.85 5.60 -14.12
N SER A 111 -21.50 4.63 -14.76
CA SER A 111 -22.89 4.76 -15.24
C SER A 111 -23.96 4.65 -14.14
N GLY A 112 -23.55 4.55 -12.86
CA GLY A 112 -24.46 4.33 -11.73
C GLY A 112 -25.01 2.90 -11.61
N ASN A 113 -24.58 2.00 -12.49
CA ASN A 113 -24.94 0.58 -12.50
C ASN A 113 -23.84 -0.31 -11.86
N GLY A 114 -23.02 0.27 -10.98
CA GLY A 114 -21.99 -0.48 -10.27
C GLY A 114 -22.59 -1.63 -9.45
N PRO A 115 -21.78 -2.60 -9.01
CA PRO A 115 -22.26 -3.67 -8.10
C PRO A 115 -22.90 -3.12 -6.81
N GLU A 116 -22.62 -1.87 -6.46
CA GLU A 116 -23.24 -1.09 -5.38
C GLU A 116 -24.70 -0.65 -5.67
N GLY A 117 -25.30 -1.09 -6.78
CA GLY A 117 -26.73 -0.93 -7.09
C GLY A 117 -27.67 -1.73 -6.16
N THR A 118 -27.13 -2.60 -5.29
CA THR A 118 -27.87 -3.03 -4.10
C THR A 118 -27.73 -1.96 -3.03
N GLY A 119 -28.86 -1.43 -2.53
CA GLY A 119 -28.89 -0.34 -1.54
C GLY A 119 -27.95 -0.53 -0.34
N HIS A 120 -27.75 0.50 0.47
CA HIS A 120 -28.68 0.82 1.58
C HIS A 120 -29.36 -0.42 2.21
N ARG A 121 -28.60 -1.51 2.39
CA ARG A 121 -28.89 -2.54 3.37
C ARG A 121 -28.65 -1.94 4.74
N THR A 122 -29.68 -1.23 5.21
CA THR A 122 -30.00 -1.06 6.61
C THR A 122 -29.93 -2.43 7.27
N ARG A 123 -28.75 -2.80 7.77
CA ARG A 123 -28.55 -3.97 8.63
C ARG A 123 -29.08 -3.64 10.02
N ALA A 124 -30.41 -3.49 10.08
CA ALA A 124 -31.14 -3.65 11.31
C ALA A 124 -30.94 -5.09 11.82
N SER A 125 -30.81 -5.23 13.14
CA SER A 125 -30.63 -6.49 13.88
C SER A 125 -29.41 -7.35 13.50
N LEU A 126 -28.35 -7.20 14.29
CA LEU A 126 -27.58 -8.23 15.02
C LEU A 126 -26.21 -7.59 15.29
N ARG A 127 -25.60 -7.59 16.46
CA ARG A 127 -25.90 -8.04 17.83
C ARG A 127 -24.56 -7.79 18.54
N ASP A 128 -24.59 -6.96 19.56
CA ASP A 128 -23.66 -6.98 20.71
C ASP A 128 -22.33 -7.76 20.57
N SER A 129 -21.22 -7.05 20.33
CA SER A 129 -19.94 -7.27 21.04
C SER A 129 -18.85 -6.24 20.63
N GLY A 130 -18.52 -5.35 21.57
CA GLY A 130 -17.26 -4.58 21.73
C GLY A 130 -16.47 -4.06 20.52
N GLY A 131 -16.45 -2.73 20.32
CA GLY A 131 -15.43 -2.07 19.48
C GLY A 131 -15.64 -0.56 19.26
N LEU A 132 -14.96 0.27 20.05
CA LEU A 132 -14.91 1.75 20.02
C LEU A 132 -16.25 2.50 20.07
N THR A 133 -16.44 3.26 21.16
CA THR A 133 -17.64 4.06 21.41
C THR A 133 -17.59 5.46 20.75
N PRO A 134 -18.73 6.18 20.62
CA PRO A 134 -18.78 7.49 19.96
C PRO A 134 -18.25 8.76 20.67
N PRO A 135 -17.76 8.80 21.94
CA PRO A 135 -17.42 10.09 22.56
C PRO A 135 -16.11 10.73 22.04
N ALA A 136 -15.26 9.98 21.33
CA ALA A 136 -13.98 10.48 20.84
C ALA A 136 -14.15 11.63 19.82
N ILE A 137 -15.06 11.49 18.85
CA ILE A 137 -15.30 12.51 17.81
C ILE A 137 -15.87 13.79 18.44
N ALA A 138 -16.77 13.65 19.42
CA ALA A 138 -17.32 14.79 20.15
C ALA A 138 -16.25 15.56 20.95
N ALA A 139 -15.30 14.86 21.57
CA ALA A 139 -14.19 15.49 22.30
C ALA A 139 -13.31 16.34 21.36
N TYR A 140 -12.95 15.84 20.18
CA TYR A 140 -12.16 16.60 19.21
C TYR A 140 -12.91 17.83 18.68
N ALA A 141 -14.21 17.73 18.44
CA ALA A 141 -15.03 18.86 18.01
C ALA A 141 -15.06 20.01 19.05
N VAL A 142 -15.18 19.67 20.34
CA VAL A 142 -15.14 20.66 21.43
C VAL A 142 -13.76 21.32 21.54
N ILE A 143 -12.67 20.53 21.45
CA ILE A 143 -11.30 21.07 21.50
C ILE A 143 -11.04 22.04 20.34
N LEU A 144 -11.47 21.68 19.12
CA LEU A 144 -11.30 22.53 17.93
C LEU A 144 -12.09 23.84 18.07
N LEU A 145 -13.33 23.79 18.58
CA LEU A 145 -14.14 24.97 18.87
C LEU A 145 -13.44 25.92 19.86
N VAL A 146 -12.90 25.40 20.96
CA VAL A 146 -12.18 26.20 21.98
C VAL A 146 -10.95 26.87 21.38
N LEU A 147 -10.18 26.17 20.54
CA LEU A 147 -9.01 26.75 19.86
C LEU A 147 -9.39 27.87 18.89
N LEU A 148 -10.46 27.70 18.10
CA LEU A 148 -10.97 28.75 17.19
C LEU A 148 -11.45 30.00 17.94
N VAL A 149 -12.20 29.82 19.04
CA VAL A 149 -12.69 30.93 19.86
C VAL A 149 -11.53 31.67 20.54
N GLY A 150 -10.57 30.94 21.12
CA GLY A 150 -9.38 31.53 21.73
C GLY A 150 -8.54 32.33 20.72
N PHE A 151 -8.35 31.80 19.50
CA PHE A 151 -7.64 32.48 18.42
C PHE A 151 -8.37 33.75 17.95
N TRP A 152 -9.70 33.69 17.80
CA TRP A 152 -10.52 34.85 17.43
C TRP A 152 -10.45 35.97 18.50
N ILE A 153 -10.53 35.60 19.78
CA ILE A 153 -10.37 36.54 20.90
C ILE A 153 -8.98 37.19 20.88
N ALA A 154 -7.91 36.41 20.69
CA ALA A 154 -6.55 36.93 20.62
C ALA A 154 -6.37 37.94 19.47
N LEU A 155 -6.90 37.63 18.29
CA LEU A 155 -6.92 38.56 17.14
C LEU A 155 -7.70 39.85 17.47
N HIS A 156 -8.89 39.74 18.07
CA HIS A 156 -9.71 40.90 18.41
C HIS A 156 -9.01 41.84 19.41
N PHE A 157 -8.35 41.30 20.44
CA PHE A 157 -7.62 42.12 21.42
C PHE A 157 -6.30 42.70 20.86
N MET A 158 -5.65 42.01 19.92
CA MET A 158 -4.44 42.51 19.26
C MET A 158 -4.73 43.62 18.24
N VAL A 159 -5.91 43.61 17.62
CA VAL A 159 -6.38 44.70 16.75
C VAL A 159 -6.90 45.90 17.56
N ALA A 160 -7.46 45.67 18.75
CA ALA A 160 -8.00 46.73 19.61
C ALA A 160 -6.95 47.45 20.50
N THR A 161 -5.66 47.11 20.39
CA THR A 161 -4.56 47.73 21.14
C THR A 161 -3.63 48.60 20.27
N HIS A 162 -4.07 48.93 19.05
CA HIS A 162 -3.46 49.89 18.11
C HIS A 162 -4.43 51.02 17.76
#